data_AF-A0A210VTT5-F1
#
_entry.id   AF-A0A210VTT5-F1
#
_cell.length_a   1.000
_cell.length_b   1.000
_cell.length_c   1.000
_cell.angle_alpha   90.00
_cell.angle_beta   90.00
_cell.angle_gamma   90.00
#
_symmetry.space_group_name_H-M   'P 1'
#
loop_
_entity.id
_entity.type
_entity.pdbx_description
1 polymer ?
#
loop_
_entity_poly.entity_id
_entity_poly.type
_entity_poly.pdbx_seq_one_letter_code
_entity_poly.pdbx_strand_id
1 'polypeptide(L)'
;MVIQNFKVGGAEKLGLGYEQLSQLNPRLVYCSISGYSRSGPEATRPGYDLVVQGESGIMAMNGEQGQGPLKFGVAAVDMFTGMYSAQAILAALYERERSGRGRHVQMALYDCGLMITSYYGMEALLKAGDPPKFGNAHPSIVPYGVFEAADGPLVITVGNNGQFQRFCTDVIAKPEWAVDERFATNTARSANRELLMPLVQAELLRFTRAQLLECLTAAQIPCGEVLGLFEALNSQRTADAGLLHRFEDSEAGSQSVLAPPYALDGQRLPVRRPPPHQGEHTDEVLQQRLGLDEQARAALRAKNII
;
A
#
# COMPACT_ATOMS: atom_id res chain seq x y z
N MET A 1 -24.67 4.22 -2.92
CA MET A 1 -23.48 3.86 -3.71
C MET A 1 -23.42 2.36 -3.77
N VAL A 2 -22.87 1.80 -4.85
CA VAL A 2 -22.64 0.35 -5.00
C VAL A 2 -21.18 0.14 -5.38
N ILE A 3 -20.53 -0.87 -4.82
CA ILE A 3 -19.18 -1.31 -5.17
C ILE A 3 -19.24 -2.80 -5.42
N GLN A 4 -18.62 -3.28 -6.49
CA GLN A 4 -18.54 -4.71 -6.79
C GLN A 4 -17.28 -5.05 -7.59
N ASN A 5 -16.84 -6.30 -7.47
CA ASN A 5 -15.67 -6.86 -8.16
C ASN A 5 -16.00 -8.20 -8.88
N PHE A 6 -17.23 -8.39 -9.33
CA PHE A 6 -17.58 -9.52 -10.19
C PHE A 6 -16.80 -9.45 -11.50
N LYS A 7 -16.60 -10.63 -12.12
CA LYS A 7 -16.18 -10.70 -13.53
C LYS A 7 -17.13 -9.85 -14.39
N VAL A 8 -16.58 -9.20 -15.41
CA VAL A 8 -17.36 -8.35 -16.33
C VAL A 8 -18.57 -9.12 -16.88
N GLY A 9 -19.75 -8.50 -16.80
CA GLY A 9 -21.04 -9.13 -17.15
C GLY A 9 -21.73 -9.86 -16.00
N GLY A 10 -21.05 -10.14 -14.88
CA GLY A 10 -21.60 -10.88 -13.75
C GLY A 10 -22.71 -10.11 -13.02
N ALA A 11 -22.46 -8.84 -12.68
CA ALA A 11 -23.46 -7.98 -12.06
C ALA A 11 -24.65 -7.72 -12.99
N GLU A 12 -24.38 -7.55 -14.29
CA GLU A 12 -25.40 -7.32 -15.32
C GLU A 12 -26.35 -8.50 -15.46
N LYS A 13 -25.85 -9.74 -15.39
CA LYS A 13 -26.67 -10.97 -15.39
C LYS A 13 -27.62 -11.06 -14.19
N LEU A 14 -27.25 -10.45 -13.07
CA LEU A 14 -28.09 -10.37 -11.86
C LEU A 14 -29.06 -9.17 -11.87
N GLY A 15 -29.05 -8.34 -12.93
CA GLY A 15 -29.80 -7.09 -12.99
C GLY A 15 -29.22 -5.98 -12.10
N LEU A 16 -28.00 -6.15 -11.61
CA LEU A 16 -27.31 -5.24 -10.68
C LEU A 16 -26.23 -4.40 -11.37
N GLY A 17 -26.18 -4.39 -12.71
CA GLY A 17 -25.24 -3.59 -13.48
C GLY A 17 -25.52 -2.08 -13.36
N TYR A 18 -24.53 -1.27 -13.75
CA TYR A 18 -24.63 0.19 -13.67
C TYR A 18 -25.80 0.75 -14.50
N GLU A 19 -25.96 0.29 -15.74
CA GLU A 19 -27.03 0.76 -16.63
C GLU A 19 -28.41 0.47 -16.03
N GLN A 20 -28.60 -0.70 -15.40
CA GLN A 20 -29.84 -1.06 -14.74
C GLN A 20 -30.09 -0.21 -13.48
N LEU A 21 -29.10 -0.11 -12.58
CA LEU A 21 -29.28 0.56 -11.29
C LEU A 21 -29.31 2.09 -11.40
N SER A 22 -28.62 2.67 -12.40
CA SER A 22 -28.60 4.12 -12.60
C SER A 22 -29.93 4.67 -13.13
N GLN A 23 -30.72 3.84 -13.85
CA GLN A 23 -32.10 4.18 -14.23
C GLN A 23 -33.01 4.29 -13.00
N LEU A 24 -32.82 3.43 -11.99
CA LEU A 24 -33.56 3.48 -10.73
C LEU A 24 -33.09 4.63 -9.83
N ASN A 25 -31.81 4.98 -9.91
CA ASN A 25 -31.22 6.04 -9.10
C ASN A 25 -30.17 6.84 -9.89
N PRO A 26 -30.55 7.96 -10.52
CA PRO A 26 -29.62 8.81 -11.27
C PRO A 26 -28.50 9.44 -10.43
N ARG A 27 -28.61 9.41 -9.09
CA ARG A 27 -27.59 9.86 -8.11
C ARG A 27 -26.59 8.75 -7.73
N LEU A 28 -26.69 7.58 -8.35
CA LEU A 28 -25.88 6.41 -8.03
C LEU A 28 -24.41 6.62 -8.42
N VAL A 29 -23.53 6.64 -7.42
CA VAL A 29 -22.12 6.33 -7.62
C VAL A 29 -21.98 4.80 -7.60
N TYR A 30 -21.49 4.23 -8.69
CA TYR A 30 -21.29 2.79 -8.86
C TYR A 30 -19.82 2.53 -9.19
N CYS A 31 -19.15 1.66 -8.44
CA CYS A 31 -17.77 1.28 -8.69
C CYS A 31 -17.70 -0.19 -9.11
N SER A 32 -17.11 -0.43 -10.28
CA SER A 32 -16.77 -1.78 -10.75
C SER A 32 -15.26 -1.95 -10.76
N ILE A 33 -14.77 -3.01 -10.11
CA ILE A 33 -13.36 -3.40 -10.11
C ILE A 33 -13.21 -4.68 -10.92
N SER A 34 -12.30 -4.71 -11.90
CA SER A 34 -11.99 -5.88 -12.72
C SER A 34 -10.47 -6.08 -12.83
N GLY A 35 -10.04 -7.23 -13.33
CA GLY A 35 -8.61 -7.50 -13.58
C GLY A 35 -8.01 -6.54 -14.61
N TYR A 36 -8.73 -6.34 -15.71
CA TYR A 36 -8.31 -5.53 -16.85
C TYR A 36 -9.40 -4.52 -17.21
N SER A 37 -9.06 -3.56 -18.06
CA SER A 37 -10.00 -2.54 -18.51
C SER A 37 -11.25 -3.16 -19.15
N ARG A 38 -12.43 -2.66 -18.74
CA ARG A 38 -13.73 -3.15 -19.20
C ARG A 38 -14.02 -2.83 -20.67
N SER A 39 -13.30 -1.86 -21.25
CA SER A 39 -13.41 -1.48 -22.66
C SER A 39 -12.34 -2.11 -23.55
N GLY A 40 -11.40 -2.85 -22.96
CA GLY A 40 -10.29 -3.48 -23.68
C GLY A 40 -10.62 -4.88 -24.20
N PRO A 41 -9.76 -5.45 -25.07
CA PRO A 41 -9.92 -6.82 -25.58
C PRO A 41 -9.90 -7.89 -24.48
N GLU A 42 -9.30 -7.57 -23.32
CA GLU A 42 -9.18 -8.47 -22.17
C GLU A 42 -10.28 -8.25 -21.11
N ALA A 43 -11.35 -7.51 -21.42
CA ALA A 43 -12.37 -7.15 -20.44
C ALA A 43 -12.94 -8.34 -19.64
N THR A 44 -13.10 -9.50 -20.27
CA THR A 44 -13.65 -10.72 -19.63
C THR A 44 -12.58 -11.60 -18.99
N ARG A 45 -11.30 -11.26 -19.14
CA ARG A 45 -10.18 -12.03 -18.60
C ARG A 45 -10.19 -11.95 -17.06
N PRO A 46 -10.12 -13.09 -16.35
CA PRO A 46 -10.03 -13.07 -14.89
C PRO A 46 -8.70 -12.45 -14.45
N GLY A 47 -8.73 -11.61 -13.42
CA GLY A 47 -7.54 -11.05 -12.80
C GLY A 47 -7.46 -11.39 -11.33
N TYR A 48 -6.24 -11.59 -10.86
CA TYR A 48 -5.85 -11.67 -9.46
C TYR A 48 -4.57 -10.86 -9.27
N ASP A 49 -4.35 -10.33 -8.07
CA ASP A 49 -3.17 -9.55 -7.73
C ASP A 49 -1.86 -10.17 -8.23
N LEU A 50 -1.60 -11.45 -7.95
CA LEU A 50 -0.36 -12.12 -8.35
C LEU A 50 -0.14 -12.10 -9.87
N VAL A 51 -1.20 -12.35 -10.64
CA VAL A 51 -1.13 -12.33 -12.11
C VAL A 51 -0.75 -10.92 -12.58
N VAL A 52 -1.41 -9.91 -12.01
CA VAL A 52 -1.15 -8.52 -12.38
C VAL A 52 0.21 -8.04 -11.92
N GLN A 53 0.70 -8.46 -10.75
CA GLN A 53 2.08 -8.16 -10.32
C GLN A 53 3.11 -8.70 -11.33
N GLY A 54 2.84 -9.88 -11.90
CA GLY A 54 3.68 -10.44 -12.97
C GLY A 54 3.62 -9.61 -14.25
N GLU A 55 2.42 -9.24 -14.69
CA GLU A 55 2.21 -8.57 -15.98
C GLU A 55 2.53 -7.07 -15.99
N SER A 56 2.40 -6.40 -14.85
CA SER A 56 2.69 -4.96 -14.70
C SER A 56 4.18 -4.66 -14.46
N GLY A 57 5.05 -5.67 -14.47
CA GLY A 57 6.49 -5.53 -14.23
C GLY A 57 6.89 -5.42 -12.75
N ILE A 58 5.93 -5.41 -11.81
CA ILE A 58 6.22 -5.32 -10.37
C ILE A 58 7.12 -6.47 -9.91
N MET A 59 6.84 -7.70 -10.35
CA MET A 59 7.68 -8.85 -9.99
C MET A 59 9.08 -8.78 -10.60
N ALA A 60 9.21 -8.18 -11.79
CA ALA A 60 10.49 -8.05 -12.49
C ALA A 60 11.39 -6.99 -11.86
N MET A 61 10.82 -5.90 -11.31
CA MET A 61 11.59 -4.86 -10.62
C MET A 61 11.94 -5.21 -9.16
N ASN A 62 11.26 -6.18 -8.57
CA ASN A 62 11.41 -6.53 -7.15
C ASN A 62 12.42 -7.67 -6.89
N GLY A 63 13.07 -7.59 -5.73
CA GLY A 63 14.06 -8.56 -5.25
C GLY A 63 15.50 -8.04 -5.32
N GLU A 64 16.45 -8.94 -5.10
CA GLU A 64 17.88 -8.66 -5.16
C GLU A 64 18.41 -8.71 -6.59
N GLN A 65 19.55 -8.05 -6.83
CA GLN A 65 20.25 -8.16 -8.12
C GLN A 65 20.60 -9.62 -8.42
N GLY A 66 20.27 -10.08 -9.63
CA GLY A 66 20.48 -11.47 -10.06
C GLY A 66 19.40 -12.46 -9.59
N GLN A 67 18.47 -12.06 -8.72
CA GLN A 67 17.32 -12.88 -8.35
C GLN A 67 16.29 -12.93 -9.48
N GLY A 68 15.61 -14.06 -9.65
CA GLY A 68 14.42 -14.17 -10.52
C GLY A 68 13.26 -13.27 -10.07
N PRO A 69 12.18 -13.14 -10.86
CA PRO A 69 11.03 -12.33 -10.49
C PRO A 69 10.45 -12.70 -9.13
N LEU A 70 10.14 -11.70 -8.30
CA LEU A 70 9.67 -11.90 -6.92
C LEU A 70 8.46 -11.01 -6.64
N LYS A 71 7.34 -11.60 -6.20
CA LYS A 71 6.15 -10.81 -5.82
C LYS A 71 6.40 -9.99 -4.56
N PHE A 72 5.61 -8.94 -4.36
CA PHE A 72 5.51 -8.28 -3.06
C PHE A 72 4.90 -9.23 -2.02
N GLY A 73 5.29 -9.04 -0.75
CA GLY A 73 4.83 -9.88 0.35
C GLY A 73 3.31 -9.81 0.58
N VAL A 74 2.69 -8.69 0.20
CA VAL A 74 1.25 -8.43 0.31
C VAL A 74 0.61 -8.32 -1.08
N ALA A 75 -0.73 -8.35 -1.12
CA ALA A 75 -1.52 -8.13 -2.33
C ALA A 75 -1.54 -6.62 -2.69
N ALA A 76 -0.39 -6.11 -3.11
CA ALA A 76 -0.18 -4.68 -3.30
C ALA A 76 -1.10 -4.09 -4.37
N VAL A 77 -1.33 -4.79 -5.48
CA VAL A 77 -2.22 -4.33 -6.54
C VAL A 77 -3.66 -4.25 -6.01
N ASP A 78 -4.14 -5.29 -5.33
CA ASP A 78 -5.49 -5.28 -4.73
C ASP A 78 -5.66 -4.12 -3.73
N MET A 79 -4.66 -3.92 -2.85
CA MET A 79 -4.68 -2.85 -1.86
C MET A 79 -4.73 -1.46 -2.53
N PHE A 80 -3.85 -1.20 -3.50
CA PHE A 80 -3.81 0.09 -4.20
C PHE A 80 -5.02 0.29 -5.09
N THR A 81 -5.55 -0.74 -5.74
CA THR A 81 -6.83 -0.64 -6.46
C THR A 81 -7.96 -0.27 -5.53
N GLY A 82 -8.07 -0.88 -4.35
CA GLY A 82 -9.05 -0.49 -3.34
C GLY A 82 -8.90 0.98 -2.90
N MET A 83 -7.67 1.44 -2.71
CA MET A 83 -7.38 2.84 -2.36
C MET A 83 -7.76 3.82 -3.49
N TYR A 84 -7.38 3.52 -4.75
CA TYR A 84 -7.75 4.34 -5.90
C TYR A 84 -9.27 4.32 -6.15
N SER A 85 -9.95 3.18 -5.96
CA SER A 85 -11.40 3.09 -5.98
C SER A 85 -12.03 4.04 -4.95
N ALA A 86 -11.54 4.02 -3.71
CA ALA A 86 -12.03 4.91 -2.66
C ALA A 86 -11.83 6.39 -3.02
N GLN A 87 -10.67 6.77 -3.56
CA GLN A 87 -10.40 8.14 -4.02
C GLN A 87 -11.35 8.57 -5.15
N ALA A 88 -11.52 7.73 -6.17
CA ALA A 88 -12.41 8.02 -7.29
C ALA A 88 -13.89 8.10 -6.86
N ILE A 89 -14.30 7.25 -5.91
CA ILE A 89 -15.61 7.30 -5.27
C ILE A 89 -15.80 8.62 -4.53
N LEU A 90 -14.84 9.05 -3.71
CA LEU A 90 -14.92 10.30 -2.96
C LEU A 90 -15.02 11.50 -3.92
N ALA A 91 -14.25 11.51 -4.99
CA ALA A 91 -14.33 12.53 -6.04
C ALA A 91 -15.72 12.53 -6.72
N ALA A 92 -16.27 11.36 -7.04
CA ALA A 92 -17.62 11.25 -7.63
C ALA A 92 -18.72 11.68 -6.65
N LEU A 93 -18.60 11.36 -5.36
CA LEU A 93 -19.51 11.82 -4.32
C LEU A 93 -19.46 13.34 -4.15
N TYR A 94 -18.26 13.92 -4.16
CA TYR A 94 -18.08 15.37 -4.07
C TYR A 94 -18.64 16.11 -5.29
N GLU A 95 -18.41 15.61 -6.50
CA GLU A 95 -18.97 16.20 -7.73
C GLU A 95 -20.50 16.12 -7.74
N ARG A 96 -21.07 15.00 -7.26
CA ARG A 96 -22.52 14.78 -7.18
C ARG A 96 -23.25 15.82 -6.33
N GLU A 97 -22.60 16.42 -5.33
CA GLU A 97 -23.21 17.50 -4.53
C GLU A 97 -23.49 18.75 -5.40
N ARG A 98 -22.72 18.95 -6.47
CA ARG A 98 -22.91 20.05 -7.42
C ARG A 98 -23.75 19.65 -8.62
N SER A 99 -23.47 18.49 -9.20
CA SER A 99 -24.11 18.04 -10.44
C SER A 99 -25.49 17.44 -10.22
N GLY A 100 -25.77 16.98 -9.00
CA GLY A 100 -26.95 16.20 -8.70
C GLY A 100 -26.91 14.78 -9.28
N ARG A 101 -25.83 14.35 -9.95
CA ARG A 101 -25.74 13.10 -10.72
C ARG A 101 -24.67 12.16 -10.21
N GLY A 102 -24.95 10.86 -10.31
CA GLY A 102 -24.00 9.79 -10.03
C GLY A 102 -22.99 9.58 -11.17
N ARG A 103 -22.08 8.62 -10.96
CA ARG A 103 -21.03 8.25 -11.92
C ARG A 103 -20.74 6.75 -11.85
N HIS A 104 -20.33 6.16 -12.97
CA HIS A 104 -19.72 4.85 -13.02
C HIS A 104 -18.20 4.96 -12.91
N VAL A 105 -17.65 4.57 -11.78
CA VAL A 105 -16.21 4.41 -11.57
C VAL A 105 -15.80 3.01 -12.04
N GLN A 106 -14.87 2.94 -12.99
CA GLN A 106 -14.35 1.69 -13.52
C GLN A 106 -12.86 1.58 -13.16
N MET A 107 -12.48 0.51 -12.47
CA MET A 107 -11.11 0.27 -12.04
C MET A 107 -10.62 -1.06 -12.58
N ALA A 108 -9.38 -1.06 -13.09
CA ALA A 108 -8.68 -2.27 -13.49
C ALA A 108 -7.47 -2.50 -12.58
N LEU A 109 -7.28 -3.74 -12.12
CA LEU A 109 -6.08 -4.13 -11.38
C LEU A 109 -4.82 -3.81 -12.19
N TYR A 110 -4.80 -4.14 -13.49
CA TYR A 110 -3.64 -3.90 -14.36
C TYR A 110 -3.21 -2.43 -14.40
N ASP A 111 -4.16 -1.50 -14.62
CA ASP A 111 -3.89 -0.06 -14.62
C ASP A 111 -3.31 0.39 -13.29
N CYS A 112 -3.85 -0.11 -12.17
CA CYS A 112 -3.36 0.19 -10.83
C CYS A 112 -1.96 -0.40 -10.59
N GLY A 113 -1.70 -1.62 -11.08
CA GLY A 113 -0.40 -2.29 -11.01
C GLY A 113 0.68 -1.49 -11.74
N LEU A 114 0.40 -1.04 -12.97
CA LEU A 114 1.31 -0.14 -13.69
C LEU A 114 1.53 1.18 -12.94
N MET A 115 0.47 1.79 -12.42
CA MET A 115 0.58 3.07 -11.70
C MET A 115 1.52 2.99 -10.48
N ILE A 116 1.51 1.87 -9.74
CA ILE A 116 2.35 1.72 -8.53
C ILE A 116 3.81 1.41 -8.84
N THR A 117 4.19 1.16 -10.11
CA THR A 117 5.61 1.15 -10.51
C THR A 117 6.26 2.53 -10.37
N SER A 118 5.46 3.60 -10.39
CA SER A 118 5.89 4.96 -10.08
C SER A 118 7.15 5.38 -10.88
N TYR A 119 8.15 5.93 -10.20
CA TYR A 119 9.39 6.39 -10.81
C TYR A 119 10.20 5.27 -11.49
N TYR A 120 10.09 4.01 -11.06
CA TYR A 120 10.74 2.89 -11.74
C TYR A 120 10.16 2.68 -13.14
N GLY A 121 8.84 2.77 -13.28
CA GLY A 121 8.18 2.70 -14.59
C GLY A 121 8.61 3.84 -15.51
N MET A 122 8.75 5.06 -14.98
CA MET A 122 9.25 6.21 -15.76
C MET A 122 10.73 6.06 -16.14
N GLU A 123 11.55 5.52 -15.25
CA GLU A 123 12.96 5.21 -15.53
C GLU A 123 13.08 4.16 -16.65
N ALA A 124 12.25 3.12 -16.63
CA ALA A 124 12.24 2.09 -17.65
C ALA A 124 11.93 2.67 -19.04
N LEU A 125 10.94 3.57 -19.12
CA LEU A 125 10.61 4.29 -20.35
C LEU A 125 11.76 5.20 -20.82
N LEU A 126 12.39 5.93 -19.90
CA LEU A 126 13.51 6.82 -20.22
C LEU A 126 14.73 6.05 -20.75
N LYS A 127 15.01 4.88 -20.18
CA LYS A 127 16.14 4.01 -20.56
C LYS A 127 15.82 3.07 -21.73
N ALA A 128 14.55 2.96 -22.12
CA ALA A 128 14.05 1.94 -23.04
C ALA A 128 14.50 0.51 -22.64
N GLY A 129 14.43 0.20 -21.35
CA GLY A 129 14.82 -1.10 -20.80
C GLY A 129 14.60 -1.19 -19.29
N ASP A 130 14.62 -2.40 -18.76
CA ASP A 130 14.31 -2.64 -17.35
C ASP A 130 15.40 -2.06 -16.41
N PRO A 131 15.01 -1.36 -15.34
CA PRO A 131 15.97 -0.92 -14.33
C PRO A 131 16.53 -2.15 -13.59
N PRO A 132 17.80 -2.10 -13.14
CA PRO A 132 18.34 -3.17 -12.31
C PRO A 132 17.59 -3.23 -10.98
N LYS A 133 17.58 -4.42 -10.38
CA LYS A 133 17.06 -4.64 -9.03
C LYS A 133 18.06 -4.11 -8.01
N PHE A 134 17.55 -3.42 -6.99
CA PHE A 134 18.37 -2.77 -5.97
C PHE A 134 18.19 -3.35 -4.56
N GLY A 135 17.35 -4.38 -4.38
CA GLY A 135 17.03 -4.91 -3.06
C GLY A 135 16.50 -3.79 -2.15
N ASN A 136 17.16 -3.59 -1.01
CA ASN A 136 16.82 -2.51 -0.06
C ASN A 136 17.46 -1.14 -0.39
N ALA A 137 18.31 -1.04 -1.41
CA ALA A 137 18.95 0.22 -1.77
C ALA A 137 18.04 1.11 -2.62
N HIS A 138 18.17 2.43 -2.48
CA HIS A 138 17.49 3.36 -3.40
C HIS A 138 18.24 3.44 -4.75
N PRO A 139 17.54 3.43 -5.90
CA PRO A 139 18.17 3.44 -7.22
C PRO A 139 18.99 4.71 -7.49
N SER A 140 18.58 5.85 -6.93
CA SER A 140 19.18 7.16 -7.25
C SER A 140 19.64 7.99 -6.04
N ILE A 141 19.58 7.46 -4.82
CA ILE A 141 19.92 8.21 -3.59
C ILE A 141 20.92 7.37 -2.81
N VAL A 142 22.07 7.95 -2.47
CA VAL A 142 23.19 7.23 -1.86
C VAL A 142 23.80 8.05 -0.71
N PRO A 143 24.04 7.46 0.48
CA PRO A 143 23.59 6.14 0.94
C PRO A 143 22.12 6.13 1.37
N TYR A 144 21.35 5.12 0.93
CA TYR A 144 19.95 4.91 1.32
C TYR A 144 19.63 3.43 1.27
N GLY A 145 19.20 2.83 2.38
CA GLY A 145 18.76 1.44 2.43
C GLY A 145 18.97 0.78 3.78
N VAL A 146 19.06 -0.56 3.77
CA VAL A 146 19.44 -1.38 4.92
C VAL A 146 20.96 -1.55 4.95
N PHE A 147 21.55 -1.37 6.12
CA PHE A 147 22.98 -1.51 6.39
C PHE A 147 23.20 -2.44 7.59
N GLU A 148 24.41 -2.96 7.73
CA GLU A 148 24.81 -3.80 8.85
C GLU A 148 25.61 -2.98 9.87
N ALA A 149 25.19 -3.04 11.13
CA ALA A 149 25.99 -2.67 12.30
C ALA A 149 26.74 -3.91 12.83
N ALA A 150 27.57 -3.76 13.87
CA ALA A 150 28.30 -4.86 14.47
C ALA A 150 27.41 -6.00 15.04
N ASP A 151 26.17 -5.68 15.41
CA ASP A 151 25.21 -6.54 16.09
C ASP A 151 23.88 -6.71 15.32
N GLY A 152 23.81 -6.26 14.07
CA GLY A 152 22.68 -6.52 13.16
C GLY A 152 22.22 -5.33 12.32
N PRO A 153 21.11 -5.48 11.57
CA PRO A 153 20.72 -4.53 10.55
C PRO A 153 20.00 -3.30 11.10
N LEU A 154 20.15 -2.19 10.39
CA LEU A 154 19.40 -0.94 10.56
C LEU A 154 19.11 -0.27 9.21
N VAL A 155 18.12 0.61 9.18
CA VAL A 155 17.81 1.45 8.03
C VAL A 155 18.48 2.81 8.19
N ILE A 156 19.14 3.28 7.14
CA ILE A 156 19.74 4.63 7.08
C ILE A 156 19.30 5.30 5.77
N THR A 157 18.81 6.54 5.86
CA THR A 157 18.45 7.32 4.67
C THR A 157 19.19 8.67 4.66
N VAL A 158 20.21 8.77 3.82
CA VAL A 158 20.90 10.04 3.56
C VAL A 158 20.37 10.61 2.25
N GLY A 159 19.28 11.39 2.36
CA GLY A 159 18.48 11.88 1.25
C GLY A 159 19.04 13.10 0.52
N ASN A 160 20.00 13.82 1.10
CA ASN A 160 20.57 15.03 0.49
C ASN A 160 22.04 15.28 0.88
N ASN A 161 22.69 16.24 0.21
CA ASN A 161 24.11 16.53 0.43
C ASN A 161 24.40 17.06 1.84
N GLY A 162 23.50 17.84 2.43
CA GLY A 162 23.68 18.33 3.80
C GLY A 162 23.61 17.20 4.83
N GLN A 163 22.72 16.22 4.63
CA GLN A 163 22.69 14.99 5.42
C GLN A 163 23.95 14.16 5.19
N PHE A 164 24.48 14.09 3.96
CA PHE A 164 25.72 13.36 3.69
C PHE A 164 26.92 13.97 4.38
N GLN A 165 27.02 15.31 4.39
CA GLN A 165 28.05 16.00 5.15
C GLN A 165 27.99 15.64 6.63
N ARG A 166 26.82 15.75 7.27
CA ARG A 166 26.65 15.37 8.70
C ARG A 166 26.88 13.89 8.95
N PHE A 167 26.47 13.02 8.03
CA PHE A 167 26.75 11.59 8.11
C PHE A 167 28.27 11.36 8.18
N CYS A 168 29.01 11.97 7.27
CA CYS A 168 30.47 11.88 7.22
C CYS A 168 31.11 12.47 8.47
N THR A 169 30.74 13.67 8.91
CA THR A 169 31.40 14.38 10.03
C THR A 169 31.00 13.83 11.39
N ASP A 170 29.70 13.63 11.62
CA ASP A 170 29.13 13.45 12.95
C ASP A 170 28.84 11.99 13.28
N VAL A 171 28.75 11.11 12.27
CA VAL A 171 28.40 9.69 12.46
C VAL A 171 29.59 8.78 12.24
N ILE A 172 30.26 8.87 11.08
CA ILE A 172 31.36 7.95 10.72
C ILE A 172 32.76 8.57 10.84
N ALA A 173 32.86 9.85 11.25
CA ALA A 173 34.12 10.57 11.43
C ALA A 173 35.06 10.55 10.20
N LYS A 174 34.48 10.76 9.01
CA LYS A 174 35.15 10.89 7.70
C LYS A 174 34.86 12.24 7.03
N PRO A 175 35.17 13.38 7.66
CA PRO A 175 34.88 14.71 7.10
C PRO A 175 35.42 14.90 5.67
N GLU A 176 36.53 14.23 5.33
CA GLU A 176 37.16 14.29 4.02
C GLU A 176 36.28 13.70 2.89
N TRP A 177 35.39 12.75 3.19
CA TRP A 177 34.48 12.19 2.19
C TRP A 177 33.38 13.17 1.78
N ALA A 178 33.00 14.10 2.67
CA ALA A 178 31.96 15.10 2.36
C ALA A 178 32.40 16.10 1.28
N VAL A 179 33.71 16.33 1.16
CA VAL A 179 34.31 17.29 0.22
C VAL A 179 35.05 16.63 -0.96
N ASP A 180 35.19 15.30 -0.95
CA ASP A 180 35.73 14.55 -2.08
C ASP A 180 34.82 14.73 -3.31
N GLU A 181 35.39 15.15 -4.44
CA GLU A 181 34.64 15.42 -5.68
C GLU A 181 33.83 14.20 -6.15
N ARG A 182 34.27 12.98 -5.82
CA ARG A 182 33.57 11.73 -6.13
C ARG A 182 32.29 11.55 -5.31
N PHE A 183 32.17 12.19 -4.15
CA PHE A 183 31.08 11.97 -3.18
C PHE A 183 30.33 13.24 -2.75
N ALA A 184 30.83 14.43 -3.08
CA ALA A 184 30.27 15.70 -2.59
C ALA A 184 28.80 15.93 -3.00
N THR A 185 28.37 15.40 -4.16
CA THR A 185 26.99 15.52 -4.64
C THR A 185 26.31 14.14 -4.75
N ASN A 186 24.98 14.09 -4.61
CA ASN A 186 24.24 12.83 -4.77
C ASN A 186 24.45 12.19 -6.15
N THR A 187 24.55 13.01 -7.20
CA THR A 187 24.87 12.54 -8.55
C THR A 187 26.26 11.89 -8.60
N ALA A 188 27.27 12.53 -8.01
CA ALA A 188 28.62 11.96 -7.91
C ALA A 188 28.63 10.66 -7.09
N ARG A 189 27.91 10.61 -5.95
CA ARG A 189 27.76 9.39 -5.13
C ARG A 189 27.07 8.27 -5.88
N SER A 190 26.05 8.58 -6.68
CA SER A 190 25.35 7.59 -7.51
C SER A 190 26.26 7.03 -8.60
N ALA A 191 27.04 7.89 -9.27
CA ALA A 191 28.02 7.46 -10.28
C ALA A 191 29.18 6.65 -9.69
N ASN A 192 29.58 6.95 -8.44
CA ASN A 192 30.65 6.27 -7.72
C ASN A 192 30.14 5.31 -6.64
N ARG A 193 28.92 4.77 -6.79
CA ARG A 193 28.28 3.92 -5.77
C ARG A 193 29.12 2.71 -5.42
N GLU A 194 29.65 2.03 -6.43
CA GLU A 194 30.46 0.82 -6.25
C GLU A 194 31.75 1.10 -5.47
N LEU A 195 32.24 2.35 -5.49
CA LEU A 195 33.36 2.81 -4.69
C LEU A 195 32.94 3.20 -3.27
N LEU A 196 31.86 3.98 -3.12
CA LEU A 196 31.45 4.55 -1.83
C LEU A 196 30.84 3.50 -0.89
N MET A 197 29.98 2.62 -1.39
CA MET A 197 29.16 1.74 -0.55
C MET A 197 29.98 0.74 0.27
N PRO A 198 31.02 0.07 -0.27
CA PRO A 198 31.88 -0.79 0.54
C PRO A 198 32.58 -0.05 1.67
N LEU A 199 33.00 1.20 1.43
CA LEU A 199 33.64 2.04 2.44
C LEU A 199 32.66 2.41 3.56
N VAL A 200 31.45 2.83 3.20
CA VAL A 200 30.38 3.14 4.17
C VAL A 200 30.05 1.91 5.01
N GLN A 201 29.86 0.75 4.38
CA GLN A 201 29.56 -0.49 5.10
C GLN A 201 30.66 -0.87 6.09
N ALA A 202 31.93 -0.76 5.69
CA ALA A 202 33.06 -1.05 6.57
C ALA A 202 33.11 -0.13 7.80
N GLU A 203 32.77 1.15 7.65
CA GLU A 203 32.73 2.08 8.78
C GLU A 203 31.55 1.82 9.72
N LEU A 204 30.37 1.46 9.19
CA LEU A 204 29.18 1.18 10.01
C LEU A 204 29.36 -0.07 10.90
N LEU A 205 30.10 -1.09 10.44
CA LEU A 205 30.40 -2.29 11.21
C LEU A 205 31.24 -2.03 12.48
N ARG A 206 31.78 -0.83 12.66
CA ARG A 206 32.55 -0.43 13.85
C ARG A 206 31.66 -0.05 15.04
N PHE A 207 30.36 0.11 14.80
CA PHE A 207 29.39 0.59 15.78
C PHE A 207 28.33 -0.47 16.03
N THR A 208 27.79 -0.52 17.24
CA THR A 208 26.53 -1.22 17.52
C THR A 208 25.36 -0.46 16.89
N ARG A 209 24.27 -1.16 16.64
CA ARG A 209 23.02 -0.59 16.10
C ARG A 209 22.51 0.54 16.98
N ALA A 210 22.55 0.37 18.31
CA ALA A 210 22.12 1.39 19.26
C ALA A 210 22.94 2.68 19.13
N GLN A 211 24.26 2.57 19.04
CA GLN A 211 25.15 3.72 18.83
C GLN A 211 24.87 4.44 17.51
N LEU A 212 24.69 3.69 16.42
CA LEU A 212 24.37 4.30 15.12
C LEU A 212 23.03 5.03 15.16
N LEU A 213 21.99 4.42 15.73
CA LEU A 213 20.67 5.06 15.85
C LEU A 213 20.74 6.35 16.68
N GLU A 214 21.51 6.36 17.77
CA GLU A 214 21.73 7.57 18.58
C GLU A 214 22.45 8.66 17.78
N CYS A 215 23.59 8.34 17.14
CA CYS A 215 24.37 9.28 16.35
C CYS A 215 23.57 9.83 15.14
N LEU A 216 22.87 8.96 14.41
CA LEU A 216 22.05 9.35 13.26
C LEU A 216 20.89 10.26 13.68
N THR A 217 20.23 9.95 14.80
CA THR A 217 19.15 10.78 15.36
C THR A 217 19.68 12.15 15.79
N ALA A 218 20.81 12.19 16.49
CA ALA A 218 21.47 13.43 16.89
C ALA A 218 21.86 14.28 15.67
N ALA A 219 22.32 13.65 14.58
CA ALA A 219 22.66 14.29 13.31
C ALA A 219 21.43 14.65 12.44
N GLN A 220 20.20 14.41 12.91
CA GLN A 220 18.97 14.65 12.15
C GLN A 220 18.97 13.93 10.79
N ILE A 221 19.43 12.67 10.78
CA ILE A 221 19.41 11.77 9.63
C ILE A 221 18.35 10.71 9.90
N PRO A 222 17.35 10.52 9.01
CA PRO A 222 16.34 9.51 9.24
C PRO A 222 16.95 8.11 9.23
N CYS A 223 16.61 7.35 10.27
CA CYS A 223 17.10 6.00 10.53
C CYS A 223 16.05 5.21 11.31
N GLY A 224 16.21 3.89 11.38
CA GLY A 224 15.32 3.05 12.17
C GLY A 224 15.78 1.61 12.27
N GLU A 225 15.17 0.87 13.20
CA GLU A 225 15.36 -0.56 13.33
C GLU A 225 14.67 -1.33 12.20
N VAL A 226 15.26 -2.46 11.81
CA VAL A 226 14.60 -3.45 10.94
C VAL A 226 13.89 -4.46 11.84
N LEU A 227 12.64 -4.18 12.19
CA LEU A 227 11.84 -5.02 13.09
C LEU A 227 11.20 -6.20 12.36
N GLY A 228 11.00 -7.30 13.09
CA GLY A 228 10.09 -8.35 12.64
C GLY A 228 8.63 -7.86 12.63
N LEU A 229 7.80 -8.39 11.74
CA LEU A 229 6.39 -7.93 11.63
C LEU A 229 5.62 -8.08 12.95
N PHE A 230 5.78 -9.21 13.64
CA PHE A 230 5.09 -9.44 14.92
C PHE A 230 5.56 -8.48 16.02
N GLU A 231 6.85 -8.17 16.05
CA GLU A 231 7.43 -7.19 16.97
C GLU A 231 6.89 -5.78 16.67
N ALA A 232 6.86 -5.37 15.39
CA ALA A 232 6.30 -4.09 14.97
C ALA A 232 4.83 -3.95 15.40
N LEU A 233 4.02 -4.99 15.21
CA LEU A 233 2.61 -5.01 15.62
C LEU A 233 2.40 -4.92 17.14
N ASN A 234 3.36 -5.40 17.94
CA ASN A 234 3.31 -5.34 19.41
C ASN A 234 4.13 -4.18 20.01
N SER A 235 4.73 -3.33 19.17
CA SER A 235 5.55 -2.21 19.64
C SER A 235 4.72 -1.13 20.34
N GLN A 236 5.37 -0.40 21.25
CA GLN A 236 4.76 0.76 21.92
C GLN A 236 4.26 1.80 20.91
N ARG A 237 5.00 2.01 19.81
CA ARG A 237 4.61 2.93 18.72
C ARG A 237 3.27 2.53 18.09
N THR A 238 3.04 1.23 17.88
CA THR A 238 1.78 0.71 17.33
C THR A 238 0.63 0.87 18.31
N ALA A 239 0.90 0.63 19.61
CA ALA A 239 -0.07 0.83 20.69
C ALA A 239 -0.46 2.31 20.84
N ASP A 240 0.51 3.21 20.93
CA ASP A 240 0.31 4.66 21.06
C ASP A 240 -0.47 5.24 19.87
N ALA A 241 -0.21 4.73 18.67
CA ALA A 241 -0.90 5.15 17.46
C ALA A 241 -2.33 4.58 17.35
N GLY A 242 -2.73 3.66 18.23
CA GLY A 242 -4.06 3.04 18.23
C GLY A 242 -4.35 2.25 16.95
N LEU A 243 -3.33 1.59 16.37
CA LEU A 243 -3.46 0.94 15.06
C LEU A 243 -4.11 -0.44 15.12
N LEU A 244 -4.14 -1.09 16.29
CA LEU A 244 -4.77 -2.38 16.49
C LEU A 244 -5.96 -2.26 17.43
N HIS A 245 -7.12 -2.70 16.98
CA HIS A 245 -8.31 -2.85 17.80
C HIS A 245 -8.55 -4.33 18.09
N ARG A 246 -8.57 -4.68 19.38
CA ARG A 246 -8.79 -6.06 19.86
C ARG A 246 -10.26 -6.25 20.23
N PHE A 247 -10.80 -7.42 19.92
CA PHE A 247 -12.19 -7.79 20.24
C PHE A 247 -12.29 -9.29 20.49
N GLU A 248 -13.33 -9.71 21.22
CA GLU A 248 -13.67 -11.12 21.40
C GLU A 248 -14.71 -11.52 20.36
N ASP A 249 -14.39 -12.56 19.60
CA ASP A 249 -15.26 -13.19 18.62
C ASP A 249 -15.87 -14.46 19.22
N SER A 250 -17.16 -14.70 19.01
CA SER A 250 -17.85 -15.85 19.62
C SER A 250 -17.41 -17.20 19.05
N GLU A 251 -16.84 -17.24 17.84
CA GLU A 251 -16.40 -18.46 17.15
C GLU A 251 -14.87 -18.58 17.14
N ALA A 252 -14.16 -17.46 17.01
CA ALA A 252 -12.71 -17.40 16.82
C ALA A 252 -11.93 -16.91 18.06
N GLY A 253 -12.60 -16.55 19.16
CA GLY A 253 -11.96 -16.05 20.39
C GLY A 253 -11.35 -14.66 20.23
N SER A 254 -10.27 -14.36 20.96
CA SER A 254 -9.59 -13.06 20.90
C SER A 254 -9.02 -12.80 19.49
N GLN A 255 -9.53 -11.76 18.83
CA GLN A 255 -9.14 -11.34 17.49
C GLN A 255 -8.66 -9.88 17.47
N SER A 256 -8.15 -9.44 16.31
CA SER A 256 -7.72 -8.05 16.11
C SER A 256 -8.01 -7.58 14.68
N VAL A 257 -8.35 -6.30 14.55
CA VAL A 257 -8.43 -5.60 13.26
C VAL A 257 -7.55 -4.36 13.27
N LEU A 258 -7.05 -4.00 12.08
CA LEU A 258 -6.35 -2.73 11.91
C LEU A 258 -7.34 -1.57 11.91
N ALA A 259 -7.02 -0.53 12.67
CA ALA A 259 -7.76 0.72 12.62
C ALA A 259 -7.42 1.52 11.34
N PRO A 260 -8.35 2.32 10.80
CA PRO A 260 -8.07 3.18 9.65
C PRO A 260 -6.87 4.10 9.94
N PRO A 261 -5.94 4.31 8.99
CA PRO A 261 -4.68 4.99 9.25
C PRO A 261 -4.81 6.50 9.45
N TYR A 262 -5.96 7.10 9.12
CA TYR A 262 -6.19 8.53 9.17
C TYR A 262 -6.65 9.02 10.55
N ALA A 263 -6.08 10.15 10.99
CA ALA A 263 -6.62 10.96 12.06
C ALA A 263 -7.31 12.19 11.42
N LEU A 264 -8.55 12.44 11.81
CA LEU A 264 -9.31 13.63 11.43
C LEU A 264 -9.39 14.52 12.67
N ASP A 265 -8.96 15.77 12.54
CA ASP A 265 -8.91 16.73 13.65
C ASP A 265 -8.11 16.22 14.87
N GLY A 266 -7.02 15.50 14.59
CA GLY A 266 -6.17 14.88 15.61
C GLY A 266 -6.73 13.60 16.24
N GLN A 267 -7.92 13.14 15.83
CA GLN A 267 -8.55 11.94 16.36
C GLN A 267 -8.68 10.84 15.30
N ARG A 268 -8.25 9.63 15.66
CA ARG A 268 -8.52 8.44 14.84
C ARG A 268 -9.99 8.05 15.02
N LEU A 269 -10.69 7.79 13.92
CA LEU A 269 -12.07 7.30 13.99
C LEU A 269 -12.11 5.92 14.67
N PRO A 270 -13.07 5.68 15.58
CA PRO A 270 -13.14 4.41 16.30
C PRO A 270 -13.50 3.26 15.35
N VAL A 271 -12.93 2.09 15.61
CA VAL A 271 -13.47 0.83 15.07
C VAL A 271 -14.78 0.55 15.79
N ARG A 272 -15.90 0.63 15.06
CA ARG A 272 -17.25 0.61 15.66
C ARG A 272 -17.81 -0.78 15.90
N ARG A 273 -17.45 -1.74 15.04
CA ARG A 273 -17.91 -3.13 15.09
C ARG A 273 -16.79 -4.04 14.58
N PRO A 274 -16.69 -5.30 15.06
CA PRO A 274 -15.84 -6.31 14.44
C PRO A 274 -16.36 -6.69 13.04
N PRO A 275 -15.58 -7.45 12.25
CA PRO A 275 -16.08 -8.10 11.04
C PRO A 275 -17.32 -8.95 11.35
N PRO A 276 -18.38 -8.89 10.55
CA PRO A 276 -19.61 -9.63 10.83
C PRO A 276 -19.49 -11.12 10.51
N HIS A 277 -20.19 -11.97 11.26
CA HIS A 277 -20.42 -13.36 10.87
C HIS A 277 -21.36 -13.44 9.65
N GLN A 278 -21.37 -14.58 8.97
CA GLN A 278 -22.24 -14.80 7.82
C GLN A 278 -23.71 -14.65 8.22
N GLY A 279 -24.38 -13.66 7.62
CA GLY A 279 -25.82 -13.42 7.84
C GLY A 279 -26.18 -12.75 9.17
N GLU A 280 -25.20 -12.33 9.98
CA GLU A 280 -25.43 -11.71 11.31
C GLU A 280 -26.42 -10.55 11.26
N HIS A 281 -26.31 -9.71 10.23
CA HIS A 281 -27.10 -8.49 10.09
C HIS A 281 -28.27 -8.62 9.11
N THR A 282 -28.63 -9.83 8.66
CA THR A 282 -29.70 -10.04 7.68
C THR A 282 -31.03 -9.46 8.14
N ASP A 283 -31.50 -9.82 9.34
CA ASP A 283 -32.77 -9.31 9.86
C ASP A 283 -32.72 -7.81 10.18
N GLU A 284 -31.59 -7.31 10.71
CA GLU A 284 -31.37 -5.87 10.96
C GLU A 284 -31.57 -5.07 9.67
N VAL A 285 -30.94 -5.47 8.58
CA VAL A 285 -31.01 -4.76 7.30
C VAL A 285 -32.41 -4.85 6.69
N LEU A 286 -33.01 -6.04 6.64
CA LEU A 286 -34.35 -6.22 6.05
C LEU A 286 -35.43 -5.44 6.81
N GLN A 287 -35.32 -5.38 8.14
CA GLN A 287 -36.25 -4.60 8.96
C GLN A 287 -35.97 -3.10 8.87
N GLN A 288 -34.74 -2.66 9.17
CA GLN A 288 -34.45 -1.24 9.36
C GLN A 288 -34.26 -0.47 8.04
N ARG A 289 -33.83 -1.15 6.96
CA ARG A 289 -33.60 -0.50 5.67
C ARG A 289 -34.71 -0.76 4.66
N LEU A 290 -35.34 -1.94 4.70
CA LEU A 290 -36.40 -2.31 3.75
C LEU A 290 -37.81 -2.32 4.36
N GLY A 291 -37.94 -2.16 5.68
CA GLY A 291 -39.25 -2.12 6.34
C GLY A 291 -40.01 -3.45 6.33
N LEU A 292 -39.32 -4.57 6.11
CA LEU A 292 -39.96 -5.88 6.08
C LEU A 292 -40.30 -6.33 7.50
N ASP A 293 -41.57 -6.70 7.71
CA ASP A 293 -42.05 -7.27 8.97
C ASP A 293 -41.58 -8.73 9.17
N GLU A 294 -41.90 -9.29 10.34
CA GLU A 294 -41.49 -10.65 10.69
C GLU A 294 -42.06 -11.70 9.74
N GLN A 295 -43.31 -11.53 9.29
CA GLN A 295 -43.98 -12.47 8.40
C GLN A 295 -43.31 -12.49 7.02
N ALA A 296 -42.96 -11.33 6.47
CA ALA A 296 -42.23 -11.21 5.22
C ALA A 296 -40.84 -11.84 5.33
N ARG A 297 -40.10 -11.60 6.42
CA ARG A 297 -38.78 -12.20 6.64
C ARG A 297 -38.85 -13.72 6.78
N ALA A 298 -39.84 -14.25 7.51
CA ALA A 298 -40.06 -15.69 7.63
C ALA A 298 -40.38 -16.33 6.27
N ALA A 299 -41.16 -15.66 5.42
CA ALA A 299 -41.46 -16.13 4.06
C ALA A 299 -40.23 -16.16 3.15
N LEU A 300 -39.27 -15.24 3.31
CA LEU A 300 -38.00 -15.26 2.59
C LEU A 300 -37.11 -16.43 3.01
N ARG A 301 -37.02 -16.71 4.33
CA ARG A 301 -36.29 -17.87 4.88
C ARG A 301 -36.87 -19.19 4.39
N ALA A 302 -38.20 -19.34 4.41
CA ALA A 302 -38.88 -20.53 3.93
C ALA A 302 -38.61 -20.81 2.43
N LYS A 303 -38.24 -19.79 1.66
CA LYS A 303 -37.89 -19.88 0.24
C LYS A 303 -36.38 -20.00 -0.02
N ASN A 304 -35.54 -20.07 1.01
CA ASN A 304 -34.08 -20.04 0.92
C ASN A 304 -33.54 -18.82 0.15
N ILE A 305 -34.20 -17.67 0.30
CA ILE A 305 -33.70 -16.39 -0.25
C ILE A 305 -32.71 -15.76 0.73
N ILE A 306 -32.92 -15.94 2.04
CA ILE A 306 -32.10 -15.47 3.15
C ILE A 306 -31.94 -16.56 4.21
#